data_AF-A0A0Q0K517-F1
#
_entry.id   AF-A0A0Q0K517-F1
#
_cell.length_a   1.000
_cell.length_b   1.000
_cell.length_c   1.000
_cell.angle_alpha   90.00
_cell.angle_beta   90.00
_cell.angle_gamma   90.00
#
_symmetry.space_group_name_H-M   'P 1'
#
loop_
_entity.id
_entity.type
_entity.pdbx_description
1 polymer ?
#
loop_
_entity_poly.entity_id
_entity_poly.type
_entity_poly.pdbx_seq_one_letter_code
_entity_poly.pdbx_strand_id
1 'polypeptide(L)'
;MTISVTIDSCAWNFFFDNEYDLCVELPPERFSLFITREVELELDQIPDESHGFDKRPLKEYIRNSIERRQVKTTCVFGFYCGESPDDPARYGGFGQGTFESDIERDWRQRENTQRYVIGASKGKTSVLRKNEADVSLAVASLSSVLITVDKKKDAKPGKKGPIHDAAINGGRVAYTDDFKSSGLTLADFIEKNFIEPNGTS
;
A
#
# COMPACT_ATOMS: atom_id res chain seq x y z
N MET A 1 0.72 22.04 2.05
CA MET A 1 1.38 20.76 1.73
C MET A 1 0.50 19.67 2.28
N THR A 2 0.14 18.67 1.49
CA THR A 2 -0.70 17.54 1.93
C THR A 2 0.17 16.38 2.41
N ILE A 3 -0.37 15.57 3.30
CA ILE A 3 0.24 14.34 3.79
C ILE A 3 -0.03 13.24 2.76
N SER A 4 1.03 12.57 2.30
CA SER A 4 0.90 11.43 1.39
C SER A 4 0.50 10.19 2.19
N VAL A 5 -0.55 9.51 1.74
CA VAL A 5 -1.07 8.28 2.35
C VAL A 5 -1.20 7.21 1.28
N THR A 6 -0.59 6.05 1.52
CA THR A 6 -0.68 4.88 0.65
C THR A 6 -1.60 3.85 1.26
N ILE A 7 -2.57 3.36 0.49
CA ILE A 7 -3.58 2.42 0.94
C ILE A 7 -3.22 1.01 0.44
N ASP A 8 -3.08 0.07 1.38
CA ASP A 8 -2.93 -1.35 1.11
C ASP A 8 -4.24 -1.95 0.56
N SER A 9 -4.16 -2.98 -0.31
CA SER A 9 -5.33 -3.69 -0.84
C SER A 9 -6.23 -4.23 0.28
N CYS A 10 -5.63 -4.71 1.37
CA CYS A 10 -6.37 -5.26 2.50
C CYS A 10 -7.09 -4.19 3.36
N ALA A 11 -6.59 -2.95 3.38
CA ALA A 11 -7.19 -1.84 4.13
C ALA A 11 -8.56 -1.41 3.57
N TRP A 12 -8.83 -1.67 2.28
CA TRP A 12 -10.14 -1.38 1.69
C TRP A 12 -11.28 -2.17 2.31
N ASN A 13 -11.05 -3.44 2.67
CA ASN A 13 -12.05 -4.24 3.39
C ASN A 13 -12.35 -3.58 4.74
N PHE A 14 -11.30 -3.14 5.46
CA PHE A 14 -11.47 -2.45 6.73
C PHE A 14 -12.30 -1.16 6.58
N PHE A 15 -12.04 -0.35 5.57
CA PHE A 15 -12.83 0.88 5.36
C PHE A 15 -14.29 0.58 5.03
N PHE A 16 -14.53 -0.41 4.16
CA PHE A 16 -15.86 -0.84 3.79
C PHE A 16 -16.64 -1.42 4.99
N ASP A 17 -16.04 -2.36 5.72
CA ASP A 17 -16.67 -3.05 6.85
C ASP A 17 -17.00 -2.12 8.03
N ASN A 18 -16.38 -0.93 8.08
CA ASN A 18 -16.59 0.07 9.13
C ASN A 18 -17.23 1.36 8.58
N GLU A 19 -17.74 1.33 7.33
CA GLU A 19 -18.48 2.41 6.70
C GLU A 19 -17.75 3.77 6.68
N TYR A 20 -16.42 3.75 6.55
CA TYR A 20 -15.64 4.98 6.49
C TYR A 20 -15.81 5.69 5.14
N ASP A 21 -16.17 6.98 5.15
CA ASP A 21 -16.05 7.86 3.97
C ASP A 21 -14.66 8.51 3.97
N LEU A 22 -13.81 8.12 3.02
CA LEU A 22 -12.46 8.66 2.89
C LEU A 22 -12.43 10.17 2.58
N CYS A 23 -13.55 10.78 2.16
CA CYS A 23 -13.66 12.24 2.00
C CYS A 23 -13.71 12.96 3.34
N VAL A 24 -14.28 12.31 4.35
CA VAL A 24 -14.41 12.83 5.71
C VAL A 24 -13.18 12.46 6.53
N GLU A 25 -12.77 11.19 6.47
CA GLU A 25 -11.66 10.67 7.27
C GLU A 25 -10.29 11.15 6.80
N LEU A 26 -10.12 11.37 5.50
CA LEU A 26 -8.86 11.81 4.89
C LEU A 26 -9.13 12.92 3.87
N PRO A 27 -9.52 14.13 4.30
CA PRO A 27 -9.96 15.20 3.41
C PRO A 27 -8.86 15.69 2.45
N PRO A 28 -9.19 16.08 1.20
CA PRO A 28 -8.22 16.43 0.15
C PRO A 28 -7.33 17.61 0.49
N GLU A 29 -7.79 18.52 1.34
CA GLU A 29 -7.03 19.69 1.78
C GLU A 29 -5.84 19.30 2.68
N ARG A 30 -5.93 18.14 3.34
CA ARG A 30 -4.92 17.61 4.27
C ARG A 30 -4.17 16.41 3.70
N PHE A 31 -4.82 15.58 2.87
CA PHE A 31 -4.28 14.28 2.45
C PHE A 31 -4.33 14.07 0.93
N SER A 32 -3.26 13.47 0.40
CA SER A 32 -3.18 12.94 -0.95
C SER A 32 -3.08 11.42 -0.88
N LEU A 33 -3.99 10.73 -1.57
CA LEU A 33 -4.15 9.29 -1.46
C LEU A 33 -3.53 8.57 -2.66
N PHE A 34 -2.84 7.47 -2.36
CA PHE A 34 -2.13 6.67 -3.34
C PHE A 34 -2.39 5.18 -3.14
N ILE A 35 -2.25 4.42 -4.22
CA ILE A 35 -2.07 2.97 -4.21
C ILE A 35 -0.85 2.65 -5.07
N THR A 36 -0.15 1.54 -4.80
CA THR A 36 0.90 1.07 -5.72
C THR A 36 0.27 0.40 -6.93
N ARG A 37 1.03 0.29 -8.03
CA ARG A 37 0.61 -0.50 -9.19
C ARG A 37 0.28 -1.94 -8.82
N GLU A 38 1.03 -2.54 -7.90
CA GLU A 38 0.73 -3.89 -7.43
C GLU A 38 -0.62 -3.95 -6.71
N VAL A 39 -0.94 -2.98 -5.85
CA VAL A 39 -2.27 -2.91 -5.21
C VAL A 39 -3.38 -2.73 -6.24
N GLU A 40 -3.21 -1.83 -7.21
CA GLU A 40 -4.18 -1.67 -8.30
C GLU A 40 -4.48 -2.99 -9.01
N LEU A 41 -3.45 -3.78 -9.31
CA LEU A 41 -3.61 -5.11 -9.90
C LEU A 41 -4.34 -6.09 -8.98
N GLU A 42 -4.10 -6.05 -7.66
CA GLU A 42 -4.86 -6.86 -6.70
C GLU A 42 -6.34 -6.46 -6.65
N LEU A 43 -6.63 -5.15 -6.70
CA LEU A 43 -8.00 -4.63 -6.70
C LEU A 43 -8.77 -5.05 -7.97
N ASP A 44 -8.11 -5.02 -9.13
CA ASP A 44 -8.68 -5.49 -10.40
C ASP A 44 -9.01 -6.99 -10.38
N GLN A 45 -8.28 -7.77 -9.57
CA GLN A 45 -8.48 -9.22 -9.43
C GLN A 45 -9.54 -9.61 -8.39
N ILE A 46 -10.19 -8.65 -7.70
CA ILE A 46 -11.28 -8.97 -6.77
C ILE A 46 -12.45 -9.60 -7.56
N PRO A 47 -12.79 -10.89 -7.31
CA PRO A 47 -13.89 -11.54 -7.98
C PRO A 47 -15.22 -10.96 -7.51
N ASP A 48 -16.29 -11.13 -8.29
CA ASP A 48 -17.63 -10.70 -7.87
C ASP A 48 -18.17 -11.52 -6.69
N GLU A 49 -17.73 -12.77 -6.56
CA GLU A 49 -18.06 -13.65 -5.44
C GLU A 49 -16.79 -14.33 -4.93
N SER A 50 -16.64 -14.42 -3.61
CA SER A 50 -15.57 -15.19 -2.97
C SER A 50 -16.06 -15.81 -1.68
N HIS A 51 -15.79 -17.10 -1.47
CA HIS A 51 -16.21 -17.85 -0.29
C HIS A 51 -17.72 -17.75 0.04
N GLY A 52 -18.58 -17.62 -0.98
CA GLY A 52 -20.03 -17.48 -0.82
C GLY A 52 -20.50 -16.08 -0.44
N PHE A 53 -19.61 -15.08 -0.47
CA PHE A 53 -19.95 -13.68 -0.22
C PHE A 53 -19.89 -12.87 -1.50
N ASP A 54 -20.93 -12.06 -1.74
CA ASP A 54 -20.98 -11.07 -2.82
C ASP A 54 -20.01 -9.92 -2.51
N LYS A 55 -19.01 -9.74 -3.38
CA LYS A 55 -17.98 -8.71 -3.29
C LYS A 55 -18.27 -7.50 -4.17
N ARG A 56 -19.36 -7.50 -4.96
CA ARG A 56 -19.76 -6.35 -5.80
C ARG A 56 -19.94 -5.06 -4.99
N PRO A 57 -20.54 -5.06 -3.79
CA PRO A 57 -20.63 -3.85 -2.96
C PRO A 57 -19.27 -3.28 -2.56
N LEU A 58 -18.32 -4.15 -2.19
CA LEU A 58 -16.94 -3.73 -1.87
C LEU A 58 -16.27 -3.12 -3.11
N LYS A 59 -16.40 -3.77 -4.28
CA LYS A 59 -15.82 -3.26 -5.54
C LYS A 59 -16.39 -1.90 -5.92
N GLU A 60 -17.69 -1.70 -5.74
CA GLU A 60 -18.35 -0.42 -5.97
C GLU A 60 -17.87 0.66 -4.97
N TYR A 61 -17.77 0.32 -3.69
CA TYR A 61 -17.20 1.20 -2.67
C TYR A 61 -15.76 1.64 -3.02
N ILE A 62 -14.90 0.70 -3.42
CA ILE A 62 -13.51 0.98 -3.80
C ILE A 62 -13.49 1.92 -5.02
N ARG A 63 -14.25 1.61 -6.07
CA ARG A 63 -14.32 2.44 -7.28
C ARG A 63 -14.78 3.87 -6.95
N ASN A 64 -15.87 4.00 -6.21
CA ASN A 64 -16.42 5.30 -5.83
C ASN A 64 -15.44 6.09 -4.94
N SER A 65 -14.73 5.40 -4.05
CA SER A 65 -13.72 6.03 -3.18
C SER A 65 -12.50 6.51 -3.99
N ILE A 66 -12.01 5.69 -4.92
CA ILE A 66 -10.91 6.05 -5.83
C ILE A 66 -11.30 7.28 -6.66
N GLU A 67 -12.50 7.29 -7.25
CA GLU A 67 -12.99 8.39 -8.07
C GLU A 67 -13.19 9.68 -7.25
N ARG A 68 -13.94 9.61 -6.14
CA ARG A 68 -14.25 10.79 -5.31
C ARG A 68 -13.00 11.38 -4.66
N ARG A 69 -12.04 10.55 -4.23
CA ARG A 69 -10.79 11.02 -3.60
C ARG A 69 -9.66 11.26 -4.58
N GLN A 70 -9.85 10.96 -5.86
CA GLN A 70 -8.82 11.07 -6.89
C GLN A 70 -7.55 10.31 -6.45
N VAL A 71 -7.73 9.07 -5.97
CA VAL A 71 -6.63 8.20 -5.52
C VAL A 71 -5.73 7.91 -6.72
N LYS A 72 -4.43 8.15 -6.56
CA LYS A 72 -3.46 8.00 -7.66
C LYS A 72 -2.70 6.68 -7.55
N THR A 73 -2.55 5.99 -8.66
CA THR A 73 -1.64 4.86 -8.74
C THR A 73 -0.21 5.35 -8.89
N THR A 74 0.70 4.90 -8.03
CA THR A 74 2.14 5.13 -8.16
C THR A 74 2.81 3.90 -8.76
N CYS A 75 3.79 4.15 -9.63
CA CYS A 75 4.63 3.11 -10.19
C CYS A 75 6.03 3.65 -10.43
N VAL A 76 7.03 2.76 -10.34
CA VAL A 76 8.41 3.11 -10.64
C VAL A 76 8.56 3.28 -12.15
N PHE A 77 9.27 4.32 -12.56
CA PHE A 77 9.65 4.49 -13.96
C PHE A 77 10.55 3.34 -14.41
N GLY A 78 10.20 2.69 -15.50
CA GLY A 78 10.98 1.60 -16.04
C GLY A 78 10.50 1.17 -17.41
N PHE A 79 11.35 0.40 -18.08
CA PHE A 79 11.03 -0.16 -19.38
C PHE A 79 10.60 -1.62 -19.23
N TYR A 80 9.72 -2.05 -20.13
CA TYR A 80 9.43 -3.46 -20.31
C TYR A 80 10.73 -4.23 -20.61
N CYS A 81 11.00 -5.28 -19.83
CA CYS A 81 12.13 -6.18 -20.06
C CYS A 81 11.62 -7.52 -20.60
N GLY A 82 11.93 -7.82 -21.87
CA GLY A 82 11.45 -9.03 -22.55
C GLY A 82 11.96 -10.35 -21.95
N GLU A 83 13.02 -10.32 -21.14
CA GLU A 83 13.58 -11.51 -20.48
C GLU A 83 12.78 -11.95 -19.24
N SER A 84 11.94 -11.06 -18.69
CA SER A 84 11.01 -11.38 -17.61
C SER A 84 9.70 -10.62 -17.83
N PRO A 85 8.86 -11.06 -18.79
CA PRO A 85 7.65 -10.37 -19.16
C PRO A 85 6.60 -10.61 -18.07
N ASP A 86 6.68 -9.81 -17.02
CA ASP A 86 5.62 -9.72 -16.05
C ASP A 86 4.46 -8.95 -16.68
N ASP A 87 3.56 -9.69 -17.31
CA ASP A 87 2.23 -9.21 -17.71
C ASP A 87 1.29 -9.31 -16.50
N PRO A 88 0.52 -8.26 -16.15
CA PRO A 88 0.55 -6.88 -16.69
C PRO A 88 1.77 -6.07 -16.23
N ALA A 89 2.17 -5.05 -16.99
CA ALA A 89 3.36 -4.25 -16.67
C ALA A 89 3.28 -3.59 -15.27
N ARG A 90 4.41 -3.64 -14.55
CA ARG A 90 4.60 -3.03 -13.22
C ARG A 90 5.16 -1.61 -13.28
N TYR A 91 5.92 -1.34 -14.34
CA TYR A 91 6.61 -0.06 -14.52
C TYR A 91 5.76 0.90 -15.35
N GLY A 92 5.81 2.17 -14.96
CA GLY A 92 5.28 3.26 -15.75
C GLY A 92 6.31 3.73 -16.77
N GLY A 93 5.88 3.89 -18.02
CA GLY A 93 6.69 4.55 -19.04
C GLY A 93 6.80 6.06 -18.81
N PHE A 94 7.23 6.78 -19.86
CA PHE A 94 7.34 8.24 -19.82
C PHE A 94 6.02 8.91 -19.43
N GLY A 95 6.08 9.83 -18.47
CA GLY A 95 4.93 10.57 -17.97
C GLY A 95 3.96 9.77 -17.11
N GLN A 96 4.24 8.49 -16.84
CA GLN A 96 3.39 7.62 -16.02
C GLN A 96 4.11 7.10 -14.76
N GLY A 97 5.41 6.81 -14.85
CA GLY A 97 6.22 6.38 -13.70
C GLY A 97 7.03 7.53 -13.08
N THR A 98 7.38 7.37 -11.81
CA THR A 98 8.29 8.26 -11.09
C THR A 98 9.65 7.61 -10.89
N PHE A 99 10.73 8.39 -10.92
CA PHE A 99 12.02 7.90 -10.49
C PHE A 99 11.98 7.57 -9.01
N GLU A 100 12.44 6.37 -8.66
CA GLU A 100 12.57 5.93 -7.28
C GLU A 100 13.70 6.73 -6.60
N SER A 101 13.46 7.19 -5.37
CA SER A 101 14.49 7.90 -4.61
C SER A 101 15.66 6.99 -4.27
N ASP A 102 16.82 7.56 -3.92
CA ASP A 102 17.99 6.78 -3.54
C ASP A 102 17.72 5.89 -2.30
N ILE A 103 16.90 6.36 -1.37
CA ILE A 103 16.52 5.62 -0.15
C ILE A 103 15.60 4.45 -0.50
N GLU A 104 14.59 4.68 -1.33
CA GLU A 104 13.66 3.63 -1.78
C GLU A 104 14.39 2.56 -2.60
N ARG A 105 15.27 2.99 -3.52
CA ARG A 105 16.09 2.11 -4.36
C ARG A 105 17.05 1.27 -3.51
N ASP A 106 17.76 1.89 -2.57
CA ASP A 106 18.64 1.18 -1.64
C ASP A 106 17.83 0.15 -0.83
N TRP A 107 16.70 0.55 -0.24
CA TRP A 107 15.86 -0.36 0.53
C TRP A 107 15.35 -1.54 -0.29
N ARG A 108 14.92 -1.30 -1.53
CA ARG A 108 14.49 -2.36 -2.45
C ARG A 108 15.63 -3.33 -2.76
N GLN A 109 16.85 -2.86 -2.94
CA GLN A 109 18.01 -3.67 -3.34
C GLN A 109 18.68 -4.43 -2.19
N ARG A 110 18.39 -4.10 -0.92
CA ARG A 110 18.94 -4.81 0.24
C ARG A 110 18.61 -6.30 0.21
N GLU A 111 19.56 -7.13 0.63
CA GLU A 111 19.42 -8.59 0.71
C GLU A 111 18.20 -9.02 1.54
N ASN A 112 17.96 -8.33 2.66
CA ASN A 112 16.81 -8.57 3.53
C ASN A 112 15.46 -8.30 2.86
N THR A 113 15.40 -7.41 1.88
CA THR A 113 14.19 -7.15 1.09
C THR A 113 14.09 -8.13 -0.07
N GLN A 114 15.22 -8.33 -0.77
CA GLN A 114 15.30 -9.21 -1.94
C GLN A 114 14.97 -10.67 -1.61
N ARG A 115 15.25 -11.15 -0.39
CA ARG A 115 14.86 -12.50 0.06
C ARG A 115 13.35 -12.78 -0.05
N TYR A 116 12.50 -11.74 -0.08
CA TYR A 116 11.05 -11.90 -0.19
C TYR A 116 10.58 -12.15 -1.63
N VAL A 117 11.38 -11.78 -2.64
CA VAL A 117 11.00 -11.77 -4.06
C VAL A 117 11.92 -12.58 -4.96
N ILE A 118 13.19 -12.78 -4.58
CA ILE A 118 14.12 -13.63 -5.34
C ILE A 118 13.61 -15.08 -5.33
N GLY A 119 13.45 -15.66 -6.52
CA GLY A 119 12.92 -17.02 -6.69
C GLY A 119 11.42 -17.16 -6.38
N ALA A 120 10.71 -16.05 -6.10
CA ALA A 120 9.28 -16.09 -5.89
C ALA A 120 8.54 -16.35 -7.21
N SER A 121 7.72 -17.39 -7.23
CA SER A 121 6.83 -17.70 -8.35
C SER A 121 5.49 -16.97 -8.23
N LYS A 122 4.82 -16.79 -9.37
CA LYS A 122 3.42 -16.36 -9.42
C LYS A 122 2.52 -17.47 -8.90
N GLY A 123 1.48 -17.09 -8.16
CA GLY A 123 0.43 -18.01 -7.76
C GLY A 123 -0.41 -18.45 -8.97
N LYS A 124 -1.17 -19.56 -8.84
CA LYS A 124 -2.05 -20.04 -9.93
C LYS A 124 -3.12 -19.03 -10.34
N THR A 125 -3.53 -18.16 -9.43
CA THR A 125 -4.66 -17.23 -9.59
C THR A 125 -4.26 -15.76 -9.51
N SER A 126 -3.02 -15.46 -9.12
CA SER A 126 -2.54 -14.08 -8.97
C SER A 126 -1.63 -13.72 -10.13
N VAL A 127 -1.78 -12.51 -10.65
CA VAL A 127 -0.83 -11.96 -11.63
C VAL A 127 0.49 -11.56 -10.97
N LEU A 128 0.50 -11.36 -9.65
CA LEU A 128 1.66 -10.97 -8.86
C LEU A 128 2.47 -12.17 -8.39
N ARG A 129 3.77 -11.94 -8.22
CA ARG A 129 4.68 -12.84 -7.51
C ARG A 129 4.40 -12.75 -6.02
N LYS A 130 4.76 -13.80 -5.30
CA LYS A 130 4.64 -13.81 -3.84
C LYS A 130 5.38 -12.61 -3.23
N ASN A 131 4.71 -11.89 -2.33
CA ASN A 131 5.19 -10.68 -1.63
C ASN A 131 5.52 -9.47 -2.53
N GLU A 132 5.16 -9.48 -3.81
CA GLU A 132 5.46 -8.35 -4.72
C GLU A 132 4.76 -7.07 -4.26
N ALA A 133 3.46 -7.14 -3.94
CA ALA A 133 2.70 -6.03 -3.39
C ALA A 133 3.24 -5.56 -2.04
N ASP A 134 3.47 -6.50 -1.11
CA ASP A 134 4.02 -6.20 0.23
C ASP A 134 5.35 -5.45 0.15
N VAL A 135 6.26 -5.82 -0.77
CA VAL A 135 7.53 -5.12 -0.96
C VAL A 135 7.31 -3.72 -1.51
N SER A 136 6.44 -3.54 -2.51
CA SER A 136 6.12 -2.22 -3.05
C SER A 136 5.49 -1.30 -2.00
N LEU A 137 4.58 -1.83 -1.16
CA LEU A 137 3.98 -1.10 -0.05
C LEU A 137 5.00 -0.75 1.03
N ALA A 138 5.89 -1.69 1.37
CA ALA A 138 6.96 -1.48 2.33
C ALA A 138 7.90 -0.36 1.88
N VAL A 139 8.28 -0.32 0.60
CA VAL A 139 9.07 0.78 0.01
C VAL A 139 8.28 2.09 0.05
N ALA A 140 7.01 2.09 -0.37
CA ALA A 140 6.17 3.29 -0.37
C ALA A 140 6.01 3.89 1.06
N SER A 141 6.08 3.06 2.10
CA SER A 141 6.00 3.52 3.49
C SER A 141 7.16 4.43 3.93
N LEU A 142 8.27 4.45 3.16
CA LEU A 142 9.42 5.30 3.46
C LEU A 142 9.13 6.79 3.16
N SER A 143 8.25 7.06 2.20
CA SER A 143 7.91 8.41 1.72
C SER A 143 6.44 8.81 1.97
N SER A 144 5.57 7.84 2.23
CA SER A 144 4.13 7.99 2.42
C SER A 144 3.67 7.21 3.67
N VAL A 145 2.58 7.62 4.31
CA VAL A 145 2.00 6.87 5.43
C VAL A 145 1.21 5.69 4.87
N LEU A 146 1.68 4.47 5.09
CA LEU A 146 1.01 3.23 4.67
C LEU A 146 -0.08 2.85 5.66
N ILE A 147 -1.33 2.75 5.21
CA ILE A 147 -2.43 2.17 6.00
C ILE A 147 -2.60 0.70 5.64
N THR A 148 -2.53 -0.18 6.63
CA THR A 148 -2.62 -1.65 6.44
C THR A 148 -3.31 -2.35 7.61
N VAL A 149 -3.94 -3.49 7.35
CA VAL A 149 -4.44 -4.41 8.38
C VAL A 149 -3.42 -5.49 8.76
N ASP A 150 -2.29 -5.61 8.05
CA ASP A 150 -1.33 -6.72 8.22
C ASP A 150 -0.40 -6.55 9.43
N LYS A 151 -1.00 -6.45 10.63
CA LYS A 151 -0.25 -6.40 11.87
C LYS A 151 0.10 -7.82 12.34
N LYS A 152 1.14 -8.42 11.75
CA LYS A 152 1.69 -9.73 12.16
C LYS A 152 2.39 -9.67 13.52
N LYS A 153 1.67 -9.37 14.62
CA LYS A 153 2.22 -9.21 15.99
C LYS A 153 2.93 -10.48 16.49
N ASP A 154 2.35 -11.65 16.21
CA ASP A 154 2.81 -12.94 16.76
C ASP A 154 3.59 -13.81 15.76
N ALA A 155 3.97 -13.25 14.61
CA ALA A 155 4.78 -13.98 13.66
C ALA A 155 6.19 -14.22 14.22
N LYS A 156 6.65 -15.48 14.16
CA LYS A 156 8.01 -15.88 14.54
C LYS A 156 9.05 -14.93 13.90
N PRO A 157 10.16 -14.59 14.58
CA PRO A 157 11.29 -13.92 13.94
C PRO A 157 11.66 -14.64 12.63
N GLY A 158 11.68 -13.91 11.51
CA GLY A 158 11.86 -14.47 10.15
C GLY A 158 10.58 -14.86 9.39
N LYS A 159 9.39 -14.78 10.00
CA LYS A 159 8.08 -14.87 9.33
C LYS A 159 7.36 -13.52 9.19
N LYS A 160 7.99 -12.45 9.68
CA LYS A 160 7.47 -11.10 9.56
C LYS A 160 7.68 -10.63 8.11
N GLY A 161 6.63 -10.10 7.49
CA GLY A 161 6.63 -9.75 6.07
C GLY A 161 7.34 -8.42 5.80
N PRO A 162 7.51 -8.04 4.51
CA PRO A 162 8.18 -6.81 4.10
C PRO A 162 7.65 -5.55 4.81
N ILE A 163 6.33 -5.43 4.98
CA ILE A 163 5.68 -4.29 5.63
C ILE A 163 6.11 -4.16 7.10
N HIS A 164 6.23 -5.28 7.82
CA HIS A 164 6.72 -5.25 9.20
C HIS A 164 8.19 -4.85 9.27
N ASP A 165 9.01 -5.39 8.37
CA ASP A 165 10.43 -5.04 8.28
C ASP A 165 10.60 -3.54 7.99
N ALA A 166 9.76 -2.94 7.13
CA ALA A 166 9.76 -1.49 6.93
C ALA A 166 9.34 -0.73 8.20
N ALA A 167 8.27 -1.14 8.88
CA ALA A 167 7.76 -0.47 10.09
C ALA A 167 8.81 -0.35 11.20
N ILE A 168 9.69 -1.36 11.37
CA ILE A 168 10.77 -1.31 12.37
C ILE A 168 12.04 -0.60 11.88
N ASN A 169 12.16 -0.34 10.57
CA ASN A 169 13.33 0.28 9.94
C ASN A 169 13.02 1.67 9.34
N GLY A 170 12.10 2.43 9.97
CA GLY A 170 11.82 3.82 9.61
C GLY A 170 10.70 4.04 8.59
N GLY A 171 10.01 2.99 8.17
CA GLY A 171 8.77 3.08 7.39
C GLY A 171 7.61 3.60 8.23
N ARG A 172 6.78 4.47 7.65
CA ARG A 172 5.59 5.06 8.28
C ARG A 172 4.39 4.15 8.05
N VAL A 173 4.16 3.24 8.99
CA VAL A 173 3.09 2.24 8.88
C VAL A 173 2.01 2.46 9.93
N ALA A 174 0.82 2.85 9.47
CA ALA A 174 -0.39 3.01 10.25
C ALA A 174 -1.21 1.70 10.23
N TYR A 175 -1.13 0.93 11.32
CA TYR A 175 -1.96 -0.26 11.47
C TYR A 175 -3.37 0.09 11.91
N THR A 176 -4.39 -0.47 11.24
CA THR A 176 -5.80 -0.22 11.54
C THR A 176 -6.20 -0.60 12.98
N ASP A 177 -5.56 -1.61 13.56
CA ASP A 177 -5.77 -2.00 14.95
C ASP A 177 -5.34 -0.92 15.95
N ASP A 178 -4.22 -0.26 15.68
CA ASP A 178 -3.70 0.80 16.53
C ASP A 178 -4.55 2.06 16.40
N PHE A 179 -4.97 2.35 15.17
CA PHE A 179 -5.95 3.39 14.88
C PHE A 179 -7.26 3.16 15.65
N LYS A 180 -7.89 1.99 15.51
CA LYS A 180 -9.14 1.67 16.24
C LYS A 180 -8.98 1.79 17.75
N SER A 181 -7.85 1.31 18.28
CA SER A 181 -7.58 1.37 19.72
C SER A 181 -7.32 2.79 20.23
N SER A 182 -7.00 3.75 19.35
CA SER A 182 -6.67 5.13 19.73
C SER A 182 -7.88 5.99 20.08
N GLY A 183 -9.07 5.65 19.54
CA GLY A 183 -10.28 6.48 19.65
C GLY A 183 -10.22 7.81 18.90
N LEU A 184 -9.20 8.03 18.07
CA LEU A 184 -9.04 9.23 17.23
C LEU A 184 -9.78 9.04 15.89
N THR A 185 -9.99 10.14 15.18
CA THR A 185 -10.31 10.09 13.73
C THR A 185 -9.08 9.60 12.96
N LEU A 186 -9.26 9.08 11.73
CA LEU A 186 -8.13 8.57 10.97
C LEU A 186 -7.11 9.67 10.65
N ALA A 187 -7.60 10.87 10.29
CA ALA A 187 -6.77 12.04 10.07
C ALA A 187 -5.93 12.40 11.31
N ASP A 188 -6.56 12.50 12.48
CA ASP A 188 -5.87 12.92 13.71
C ASP A 188 -4.90 11.84 14.19
N PHE A 189 -5.22 10.56 13.97
CA PHE A 189 -4.30 9.46 14.22
C PHE A 189 -3.04 9.59 13.35
N ILE A 190 -3.19 9.86 12.05
CA ILE A 190 -2.05 9.99 11.15
C ILE A 190 -1.21 11.21 11.52
N GLU A 191 -1.83 12.36 11.73
CA GLU A 191 -1.12 13.60 12.09
C GLU A 191 -0.36 13.46 13.40
N LYS A 192 -0.98 12.89 14.43
CA LYS A 192 -0.34 12.72 15.73
C LYS A 192 0.88 11.79 15.69
N ASN A 193 0.86 10.75 14.85
CA ASN A 193 1.87 9.70 14.88
C ASN A 193 2.95 9.84 13.80
N PHE A 194 2.67 10.54 12.69
CA PHE A 194 3.56 10.57 11.53
C PHE A 194 3.91 11.99 11.06
N ILE A 195 3.31 13.02 11.64
CA ILE A 195 3.69 14.40 11.40
C ILE A 195 4.33 14.95 12.66
N GLU A 196 5.63 15.26 12.57
CA GLU A 196 6.29 15.92 13.70
C GLU A 196 5.66 17.29 13.93
N PRO A 197 5.38 17.68 15.18
CA PRO A 197 4.92 19.02 15.51
C PRO A 197 6.07 20.00 15.28
N ASN A 198 6.22 20.51 14.04
CA ASN A 198 7.22 21.50 13.63
C ASN A 198 8.61 21.30 14.27
N GLY A 199 9.33 20.28 13.82
CA GLY A 199 10.73 20.03 14.20
C GLY A 199 11.70 20.44 13.10
N THR A 200 12.41 21.54 13.34
CA THR A 200 13.65 21.96 12.68
C THR A 200 14.64 20.83 12.43
N SER A 201 15.14 20.70 11.19
CA SER A 201 16.55 20.54 10.80
C SER A 201 16.70 20.66 9.28
#